data_AF-A0A950G9I6-F1
#
_entry.id   AF-A0A950G9I6-F1
#
_cell.length_a   1.000
_cell.length_b   1.000
_cell.length_c   1.000
_cell.angle_alpha   90.00
_cell.angle_beta   90.00
_cell.angle_gamma   90.00
#
_symmetry.space_group_name_H-M   'P 1'
#
loop_
_entity.id
_entity.type
_entity.pdbx_description
1 polymer ?
#
loop_
_entity_poly.entity_id
_entity_poly.type
_entity_poly.pdbx_seq_one_letter_code
_entity_poly.pdbx_strand_id
1 'polypeptide(L)'
;MLGASFSAAGVELAIMQAGIRGAPLSSLILAHLATVAVLIIAAAILYRRGGRDPSFLLFVVATAAMGPLGALCAGLGAIMRALFARGATPFEDWYASLFPNVEPSPIRALYDRLVVRAGGPSTRSSVAPFLDVMALGTVKQKQAVITMIADEFQPIFAPALRDALSDSEPSIRVQAATASARIENQFLMRLMALEDRLARAPGNPDILLAIARCHEEYANTGLLDPGRVENERRHALDYYGRVREIQPGNPHAAEAMGRILLFLNQPEQALTILE
;
A
#
# COMPACT_ATOMS: atom_id res chain seq x y z
N MET A 1 19.23 24.13 11.09
CA MET A 1 19.45 24.29 9.63
C MET A 1 19.48 25.76 9.22
N LEU A 2 18.40 26.54 9.42
CA LEU A 2 18.31 27.94 8.96
C LEU A 2 19.51 28.83 9.36
N GLY A 3 19.95 28.79 10.62
CA GLY A 3 21.12 29.57 11.07
C GLY A 3 22.43 29.22 10.35
N ALA A 4 22.68 27.94 10.08
CA ALA A 4 23.85 27.47 9.34
C ALA A 4 23.77 27.82 7.84
N SER A 5 22.55 27.84 7.29
CA SER A 5 22.32 28.25 5.90
C SER A 5 22.58 29.74 5.71
N PHE A 6 22.16 30.61 6.63
CA PHE A 6 22.44 32.04 6.56
C PHE A 6 23.93 32.37 6.74
N SER A 7 24.64 31.67 7.63
CA SER A 7 26.08 31.89 7.80
C SER A 7 26.89 31.45 6.58
N ALA A 8 26.58 30.28 6.01
CA ALA A 8 27.29 29.79 4.82
C ALA A 8 26.94 30.61 3.56
N ALA A 9 25.69 31.04 3.40
CA ALA A 9 25.32 31.97 2.32
C ALA A 9 26.04 33.32 2.45
N GLY A 10 26.23 33.83 3.68
CA GLY A 10 27.01 35.04 3.93
C GLY A 10 28.49 34.91 3.54
N VAL A 11 29.11 33.77 3.84
CA VAL A 11 30.50 33.47 3.45
C VAL A 11 30.63 33.38 1.93
N GLU A 12 29.74 32.65 1.26
CA GLU A 12 29.76 32.52 -0.21
C GLU A 12 29.49 33.86 -0.91
N LEU A 13 28.62 34.71 -0.35
CA LEU A 13 28.37 36.06 -0.87
C LEU A 13 29.60 36.97 -0.70
N ALA A 14 30.36 36.83 0.40
CA ALA A 14 31.62 37.55 0.59
C ALA A 14 32.70 37.10 -0.41
N ILE A 15 32.77 35.79 -0.72
CA ILE A 15 33.64 35.25 -1.78
C ILE A 15 33.25 35.83 -3.14
N MET A 16 31.95 35.88 -3.46
CA MET A 16 31.45 36.48 -4.70
C MET A 16 31.80 37.97 -4.79
N GLN A 17 31.61 38.75 -3.71
CA GLN A 17 31.98 40.16 -3.66
C GLN A 17 33.49 40.39 -3.82
N ALA A 18 34.33 39.52 -3.25
CA ALA A 18 35.78 39.58 -3.42
C ALA A 18 36.18 39.34 -4.89
N GLY A 19 35.49 38.42 -5.58
CA GLY A 19 35.69 38.19 -7.01
C GLY A 19 35.33 39.41 -7.87
N ILE A 20 34.21 40.09 -7.57
CA ILE A 20 33.81 41.34 -8.24
C ILE A 20 34.86 42.44 -8.03
N ARG A 21 35.53 42.46 -6.87
CA ARG A 21 36.62 43.39 -6.53
C ARG A 21 37.99 43.01 -7.13
N GLY A 22 38.05 41.96 -7.95
CA GLY A 22 39.27 41.56 -8.66
C GLY A 22 40.21 40.66 -7.86
N ALA A 23 39.72 39.96 -6.82
CA ALA A 23 40.52 38.96 -6.11
C ALA A 23 41.01 37.86 -7.07
N PRO A 24 42.22 37.32 -6.86
CA PRO A 24 42.77 36.28 -7.72
C PRO A 24 41.92 35.00 -7.65
N LEU A 25 41.66 34.38 -8.81
CA LEU A 25 40.79 33.21 -8.94
C LEU A 25 41.19 32.06 -8.00
N SER A 26 42.49 31.86 -7.78
CA SER A 26 43.02 30.85 -6.85
C SER A 26 42.54 31.05 -5.41
N SER A 27 42.43 32.31 -4.96
CA SER A 27 41.94 32.62 -3.61
C SER A 27 40.44 32.34 -3.47
N LEU A 28 39.65 32.59 -4.53
CA LEU A 28 38.22 32.31 -4.57
C LEU A 28 37.93 30.82 -4.54
N ILE A 29 38.66 30.04 -5.34
CA ILE A 29 38.56 28.57 -5.37
C ILE A 29 38.94 28.00 -3.99
N LEU A 30 40.03 28.47 -3.39
CA LEU A 30 40.47 27.99 -2.08
C LEU A 30 39.43 28.29 -0.99
N ALA A 31 38.87 29.51 -0.99
CA ALA A 31 37.84 29.91 -0.02
C ALA A 31 36.54 29.10 -0.18
N HIS A 32 36.12 28.84 -1.42
CA HIS A 32 34.96 28.00 -1.70
C HIS A 32 35.20 26.55 -1.26
N LEU A 33 36.33 25.95 -1.61
CA LEU A 33 36.70 24.59 -1.18
C LEU A 33 36.78 24.46 0.34
N ALA A 34 37.32 25.48 1.03
CA ALA A 34 37.37 25.48 2.49
C ALA A 34 35.95 25.50 3.10
N THR A 35 35.05 26.31 2.54
CA THR A 35 33.65 26.41 2.97
C THR A 35 32.92 25.07 2.78
N VAL A 36 33.07 24.46 1.60
CA VAL A 36 32.50 23.14 1.31
C VAL A 36 33.06 22.06 2.23
N ALA A 37 34.38 22.05 2.49
CA ALA A 37 35.01 21.09 3.39
C ALA A 37 34.45 21.19 4.82
N VAL A 38 34.28 22.41 5.34
CA VAL A 38 33.67 22.63 6.67
C VAL A 38 32.22 22.11 6.70
N LEU A 39 31.44 22.35 5.64
CA LEU A 39 30.06 21.86 5.54
C LEU A 39 29.99 20.33 5.50
N ILE A 40 30.90 19.67 4.77
CA ILE A 40 31.00 18.21 4.72
C ILE A 40 31.37 17.64 6.09
N ILE A 41 32.34 18.24 6.79
CA ILE A 41 32.73 17.81 8.14
C ILE A 41 31.56 17.98 9.12
N ALA A 42 30.86 19.11 9.06
CA ALA A 42 29.67 19.35 9.88
C ALA A 42 28.58 18.31 9.58
N ALA A 43 28.35 17.96 8.32
CA ALA A 43 27.41 16.91 7.93
C ALA A 43 27.82 15.56 8.51
N ALA A 44 29.08 15.17 8.35
CA ALA A 44 29.59 13.91 8.87
C ALA A 44 29.43 13.79 10.40
N ILE A 45 29.72 14.87 11.15
CA ILE A 45 29.53 14.90 12.61
C ILE A 45 28.04 14.78 12.97
N LEU A 46 27.17 15.50 12.27
CA LEU A 46 25.73 15.50 12.55
C LEU A 46 25.08 14.13 12.25
N TYR A 47 25.47 13.50 11.16
CA TYR A 47 25.02 12.16 10.78
C TYR A 47 25.51 11.08 11.76
N ARG A 48 26.76 11.18 12.24
CA ARG A 48 27.28 10.28 13.28
C ARG A 48 26.56 10.43 14.62
N ARG A 49 26.00 11.61 14.91
CA ARG A 49 25.18 11.87 16.10
C ARG A 49 23.70 11.51 15.93
N GLY A 50 23.31 10.86 14.82
CA GLY A 50 21.95 10.40 14.56
C GLY A 50 21.04 11.44 13.88
N GLY A 51 21.55 12.62 13.53
CA GLY A 51 20.82 13.59 12.73
C GLY A 51 20.73 13.13 11.27
N ARG A 52 19.56 12.63 10.85
CA ARG A 52 19.31 12.13 9.49
C ARG A 52 18.46 13.07 8.63
N ASP A 53 18.53 14.38 8.84
CA ASP A 53 17.74 15.34 8.04
C ASP A 53 18.33 15.47 6.61
N PRO A 54 17.64 14.95 5.57
CA PRO A 54 18.17 14.95 4.20
C PRO A 54 18.35 16.37 3.65
N SER A 55 17.64 17.36 4.20
CA SER A 55 17.74 18.76 3.78
C SER A 55 19.12 19.36 4.04
N PHE A 56 19.86 18.88 5.05
CA PHE A 56 21.21 19.36 5.29
C PHE A 56 22.21 18.84 4.24
N LEU A 57 22.08 17.58 3.82
CA LEU A 57 22.91 17.05 2.72
C LEU A 57 22.64 17.79 1.42
N LEU A 58 21.36 18.03 1.11
CA LEU A 58 20.99 18.80 -0.08
C LEU A 58 21.60 20.21 -0.05
N PHE A 59 21.64 20.85 1.13
CA PHE A 59 22.31 22.14 1.31
C PHE A 59 23.82 22.07 1.01
N VAL A 60 24.52 21.05 1.51
CA VAL A 60 25.96 20.87 1.24
C VAL A 60 26.22 20.65 -0.25
N VAL A 61 25.46 19.76 -0.90
CA VAL A 61 25.62 19.44 -2.33
C VAL A 61 25.29 20.64 -3.21
N ALA A 62 24.19 21.34 -2.93
CA ALA A 62 23.81 22.54 -3.68
C ALA A 62 24.88 23.63 -3.56
N THR A 63 25.39 23.87 -2.34
CA THR A 63 26.46 24.85 -2.09
C THR A 63 27.74 24.45 -2.82
N ALA A 64 28.13 23.18 -2.80
CA ALA A 64 29.34 22.72 -3.51
C ALA A 64 29.24 22.82 -5.03
N ALA A 65 28.04 22.60 -5.60
CA ALA A 65 27.84 22.62 -7.05
C ALA A 65 27.67 24.03 -7.62
N MET A 66 27.00 24.93 -6.89
CA MET A 66 26.57 26.24 -7.38
C MET A 66 27.06 27.42 -6.53
N GLY A 67 27.89 27.18 -5.52
CA GLY A 67 28.42 28.18 -4.60
C GLY A 67 27.31 28.98 -3.89
N PRO A 68 27.33 30.31 -3.94
CA PRO A 68 26.37 31.17 -3.24
C PRO A 68 24.93 30.95 -3.69
N LEU A 69 24.70 30.70 -4.98
CA LEU A 69 23.36 30.46 -5.51
C LEU A 69 22.77 29.16 -4.95
N GLY A 70 23.61 28.12 -4.79
CA GLY A 70 23.21 26.86 -4.20
C GLY A 70 22.79 27.01 -2.73
N ALA A 71 23.58 27.74 -1.94
CA ALA A 71 23.29 28.02 -0.54
C ALA A 71 21.98 28.81 -0.37
N LEU A 72 21.76 29.83 -1.21
CA LEU A 72 20.53 30.64 -1.21
C LEU A 72 19.30 29.82 -1.59
N CYS A 73 19.36 29.04 -2.67
CA CYS A 73 18.25 28.20 -3.12
C CYS A 73 17.89 27.12 -2.07
N ALA A 74 18.89 26.47 -1.48
CA ALA A 74 18.65 25.49 -0.43
C ALA A 74 18.09 26.12 0.85
N GLY A 75 18.53 27.34 1.20
CA GLY A 75 17.96 28.14 2.27
C GLY A 75 16.49 28.51 2.02
N LEU A 76 16.16 28.98 0.81
CA LEU A 76 14.78 29.27 0.40
C LEU A 76 13.92 28.00 0.44
N GLY A 77 14.43 26.87 -0.06
CA GLY A 77 13.75 25.57 0.01
C GLY A 77 13.46 25.14 1.46
N ALA A 78 14.38 25.39 2.39
CA ALA A 78 14.16 25.12 3.81
C ALA A 78 13.07 26.02 4.42
N ILE A 79 13.02 27.28 4.03
CA ILE A 79 11.97 28.23 4.45
C ILE A 79 10.61 27.79 3.89
N MET A 80 10.55 27.45 2.59
CA MET A 80 9.33 26.93 1.97
C MET A 80 8.87 25.65 2.64
N ARG A 81 9.77 24.68 2.89
CA ARG A 81 9.46 23.46 3.64
C ARG A 81 8.89 23.80 5.02
N ALA A 82 9.49 24.72 5.76
CA ALA A 82 8.99 25.11 7.09
C ALA A 82 7.61 25.78 7.04
N LEU A 83 7.32 26.57 6.00
CA LEU A 83 6.04 27.24 5.82
C LEU A 83 4.94 26.25 5.39
N PHE A 84 5.24 25.37 4.44
CA PHE A 84 4.26 24.40 3.93
C PHE A 84 4.08 23.18 4.83
N ALA A 85 5.12 22.74 5.55
CA ALA A 85 5.01 21.62 6.49
C ALA A 85 4.04 21.89 7.64
N ARG A 86 3.78 23.16 7.97
CA ARG A 86 2.77 23.55 8.97
C ARG A 86 1.33 23.31 8.53
N GLY A 87 1.07 23.26 7.23
CA GLY A 87 -0.25 22.98 6.65
C GLY A 87 -0.38 21.58 6.04
N ALA A 88 0.70 20.81 6.02
CA ALA A 88 0.67 19.44 5.51
C ALA A 88 0.10 18.51 6.58
N THR A 89 -0.99 17.80 6.26
CA THR A 89 -1.46 16.68 7.07
C THR A 89 -0.40 15.57 7.03
N PRO A 90 0.09 15.10 8.19
CA PRO A 90 0.93 13.91 8.26
C PRO A 90 0.29 12.74 7.52
N PHE A 91 1.12 11.86 6.95
CA PHE A 91 0.62 10.71 6.21
C PHE A 91 -0.30 9.83 7.07
N GLU A 92 0.06 9.62 8.33
CA GLU A 92 -0.74 8.85 9.29
C GLU A 92 -2.12 9.46 9.51
N ASP A 93 -2.21 10.78 9.67
CA ASP A 93 -3.48 11.49 9.87
C ASP A 93 -4.33 11.47 8.59
N TRP A 94 -3.69 11.66 7.44
CA TRP A 94 -4.36 11.52 6.14
C TRP A 94 -4.85 10.09 5.90
N TYR A 95 -4.04 9.07 6.21
CA TYR A 95 -4.40 7.66 6.08
C TYR A 95 -5.55 7.30 7.02
N ALA A 96 -5.52 7.77 8.27
CA ALA A 96 -6.62 7.62 9.21
C ALA A 96 -7.91 8.30 8.70
N SER A 97 -7.79 9.41 7.97
CA SER A 97 -8.94 10.08 7.35
C SER A 97 -9.57 9.29 6.19
N LEU A 98 -8.83 8.38 5.55
CA LEU A 98 -9.38 7.48 4.52
C LEU A 98 -10.29 6.41 5.13
N PHE A 99 -10.08 6.03 6.39
CA PHE A 99 -10.90 5.04 7.09
C PHE A 99 -11.36 5.63 8.43
N PRO A 100 -12.26 6.64 8.41
CA PRO A 100 -12.78 7.18 9.65
C PRO A 100 -13.48 6.06 10.42
N ASN A 101 -13.28 6.02 11.74
CA ASN A 101 -14.01 5.11 12.60
C ASN A 101 -15.51 5.31 12.35
N VAL A 102 -16.13 4.35 11.68
CA VAL A 102 -17.55 4.37 11.42
C VAL A 102 -18.21 4.20 12.77
N GLU A 103 -18.69 5.31 13.37
CA GLU A 103 -19.53 5.24 14.57
C GLU A 103 -20.62 4.19 14.31
N PRO A 104 -20.94 3.33 15.29
CA PRO A 104 -21.92 2.28 15.12
C PRO A 104 -23.27 2.91 14.77
N SER A 105 -23.56 2.96 13.47
CA SER A 105 -24.80 3.48 12.95
C SER A 105 -25.95 2.59 13.44
N PRO A 106 -27.09 3.15 13.83
CA PRO A 106 -28.31 2.39 14.12
C PRO A 106 -28.68 1.40 13.00
N ILE A 107 -28.28 1.69 11.75
CA ILE A 107 -28.45 0.82 10.59
C ILE A 107 -27.52 -0.40 10.65
N ARG A 108 -26.27 -0.26 11.12
CA ARG A 108 -25.34 -1.39 11.34
C ARG A 108 -25.85 -2.28 12.48
N ALA A 109 -26.35 -1.68 13.56
CA ALA A 109 -26.98 -2.43 14.66
C ALA A 109 -28.28 -3.15 14.21
N LEU A 110 -29.03 -2.58 13.26
CA LEU A 110 -30.20 -3.23 12.67
C LEU A 110 -29.80 -4.36 11.72
N TYR A 111 -28.77 -4.16 10.90
CA TYR A 111 -28.21 -5.16 9.99
C TYR A 111 -27.64 -6.35 10.78
N ASP A 112 -26.81 -6.11 11.80
CA ASP A 112 -26.28 -7.15 12.67
C ASP A 112 -27.41 -7.93 13.36
N ARG A 113 -28.47 -7.24 13.82
CA ARG A 113 -29.65 -7.92 14.39
C ARG A 113 -30.46 -8.71 13.36
N LEU A 114 -30.49 -8.28 12.10
CA LEU A 114 -31.22 -8.98 11.03
C LEU A 114 -30.44 -10.20 10.53
N VAL A 115 -29.12 -10.08 10.36
CA VAL A 115 -28.23 -11.18 9.96
C VAL A 115 -28.14 -12.24 11.07
N VAL A 116 -28.06 -11.83 12.34
CA VAL A 116 -28.02 -12.76 13.48
C VAL A 116 -29.37 -13.47 13.72
N ARG A 117 -30.51 -12.81 13.42
CA ARG A 117 -31.84 -13.41 13.60
C ARG A 117 -32.27 -14.27 12.41
N ALA A 118 -31.75 -14.01 11.22
CA ALA A 118 -31.93 -14.85 10.03
C ALA A 118 -30.89 -15.99 10.06
N GLY A 119 -31.08 -16.98 10.93
CA GLY A 119 -30.29 -18.20 10.90
C GLY A 119 -30.44 -18.94 9.56
N GLY A 120 -29.47 -18.76 8.65
CA GLY A 120 -29.41 -19.44 7.36
C GLY A 120 -29.46 -18.48 6.15
N PRO A 121 -28.90 -18.88 4.99
CA PRO A 121 -28.60 -17.99 3.88
C PRO A 121 -29.87 -17.43 3.25
N SER A 122 -30.23 -16.19 3.60
CA SER A 122 -31.31 -15.47 2.95
C SER A 122 -30.86 -14.97 1.58
N THR A 123 -31.31 -15.66 0.54
CA THR A 123 -31.14 -15.44 -0.91
C THR A 123 -31.81 -14.15 -1.44
N ARG A 124 -31.78 -13.04 -0.68
CA ARG A 124 -32.20 -11.71 -1.14
C ARG A 124 -31.11 -10.68 -0.88
N SER A 125 -30.28 -10.49 -1.91
CA SER A 125 -29.39 -9.36 -2.21
C SER A 125 -29.06 -8.41 -1.04
N SER A 126 -28.05 -8.78 -0.25
CA SER A 126 -27.40 -7.86 0.71
C SER A 126 -26.52 -6.80 0.04
N VAL A 127 -26.34 -6.87 -1.29
CA VAL A 127 -25.42 -6.01 -2.05
C VAL A 127 -26.09 -4.89 -2.83
N ALA A 128 -27.38 -5.03 -3.17
CA ALA A 128 -28.13 -3.96 -3.84
C ALA A 128 -28.02 -2.60 -3.11
N PRO A 129 -28.11 -2.52 -1.76
CA PRO A 129 -27.96 -1.25 -1.06
C PRO A 129 -26.56 -0.63 -1.19
N PHE A 130 -25.50 -1.45 -1.31
CA PHE A 130 -24.13 -0.95 -1.46
C PHE A 130 -23.90 -0.42 -2.87
N LEU A 131 -24.38 -1.12 -3.90
CA LEU A 131 -24.31 -0.64 -5.29
C LEU A 131 -25.10 0.66 -5.47
N ASP A 132 -26.29 0.76 -4.86
CA ASP A 132 -27.09 1.99 -4.90
C ASP A 132 -26.38 3.16 -4.21
N VAL A 133 -25.72 2.91 -3.08
CA VAL A 133 -24.89 3.94 -2.41
C VAL A 133 -23.67 4.32 -3.25
N MET A 134 -23.03 3.36 -3.92
CA MET A 134 -21.91 3.66 -4.82
C MET A 134 -22.35 4.46 -6.05
N ALA A 135 -23.56 4.22 -6.56
CA ALA A 135 -24.09 4.96 -7.71
C ALA A 135 -24.61 6.36 -7.35
N LEU A 136 -25.41 6.47 -6.28
CA LEU A 136 -26.22 7.66 -5.98
C LEU A 136 -25.89 8.32 -4.63
N GLY A 137 -25.06 7.68 -3.81
CA GLY A 137 -24.73 8.15 -2.48
C GLY A 137 -23.85 9.39 -2.47
N THR A 138 -23.90 10.12 -1.37
CA THR A 138 -22.95 11.20 -1.08
C THR A 138 -21.54 10.66 -0.86
N VAL A 139 -20.51 11.50 -1.02
CA VAL A 139 -19.10 11.14 -0.76
C VAL A 139 -18.96 10.44 0.60
N LYS A 140 -19.52 11.02 1.68
CA LYS A 140 -19.46 10.42 3.02
C LYS A 140 -20.07 9.01 3.11
N GLN A 141 -21.18 8.77 2.41
CA GLN A 141 -21.82 7.45 2.40
C GLN A 141 -20.97 6.43 1.64
N LYS A 142 -20.43 6.81 0.47
CA LYS A 142 -19.49 5.99 -0.29
C LYS A 142 -18.25 5.63 0.53
N GLN A 143 -17.68 6.62 1.23
CA GLN A 143 -16.53 6.40 2.12
C GLN A 143 -16.85 5.39 3.23
N ALA A 144 -18.02 5.50 3.86
CA ALA A 144 -18.44 4.56 4.91
C ALA A 144 -18.62 3.12 4.38
N VAL A 145 -19.19 2.99 3.17
CA VAL A 145 -19.33 1.69 2.50
C VAL A 145 -17.97 1.07 2.18
N ILE A 146 -17.05 1.84 1.61
CA ILE A 146 -15.70 1.33 1.28
C ILE A 146 -14.96 0.88 2.54
N THR A 147 -15.07 1.64 3.65
CA THR A 147 -14.50 1.23 4.94
C THR A 147 -15.09 -0.11 5.41
N MET A 148 -16.41 -0.27 5.35
CA MET A 148 -17.08 -1.52 5.75
C MET A 148 -16.64 -2.70 4.88
N ILE A 149 -16.57 -2.52 3.55
CA ILE A 149 -16.10 -3.54 2.61
C ILE A 149 -14.65 -3.92 2.93
N ALA A 150 -13.80 -2.95 3.27
CA ALA A 150 -12.41 -3.21 3.59
C ALA A 150 -12.24 -3.96 4.92
N ASP A 151 -13.13 -3.73 5.91
CA ASP A 151 -13.06 -4.36 7.25
C ASP A 151 -13.52 -5.82 7.18
N GLU A 152 -14.60 -6.08 6.45
CA GLU A 152 -15.28 -7.39 6.39
C GLU A 152 -15.53 -7.80 4.93
N PHE A 153 -14.44 -7.94 4.17
CA PHE A 153 -14.55 -8.24 2.74
C PHE A 153 -15.19 -9.60 2.46
N GLN A 154 -16.14 -9.61 1.53
CA GLN A 154 -16.72 -10.79 0.93
C GLN A 154 -16.72 -10.62 -0.60
N PRO A 155 -16.52 -11.69 -1.39
CA PRO A 155 -16.47 -11.60 -2.85
C PRO A 155 -17.70 -10.92 -3.49
N ILE A 156 -18.86 -11.01 -2.83
CA ILE A 156 -20.10 -10.37 -3.29
C ILE A 156 -20.00 -8.82 -3.32
N PHE A 157 -19.09 -8.21 -2.56
CA PHE A 157 -18.85 -6.76 -2.54
C PHE A 157 -17.87 -6.28 -3.63
N ALA A 158 -17.21 -7.20 -4.34
CA ALA A 158 -16.23 -6.83 -5.36
C ALA A 158 -16.78 -5.91 -6.47
N PRO A 159 -18.02 -6.06 -6.97
CA PRO A 159 -18.60 -5.11 -7.92
C PRO A 159 -18.64 -3.68 -7.37
N ALA A 160 -19.11 -3.48 -6.13
CA ALA A 160 -19.17 -2.17 -5.50
C ALA A 160 -17.78 -1.54 -5.31
N LEU A 161 -16.78 -2.35 -4.96
CA LEU A 161 -15.40 -1.88 -4.85
C LEU A 161 -14.79 -1.52 -6.21
N ARG A 162 -15.12 -2.27 -7.28
CA ARG A 162 -14.69 -1.93 -8.66
C ARG A 162 -15.34 -0.64 -9.16
N ASP A 163 -16.61 -0.43 -8.85
CA ASP A 163 -17.29 0.83 -9.17
C ASP A 163 -16.60 2.00 -8.44
N ALA A 164 -16.24 1.81 -7.17
CA ALA A 164 -15.51 2.80 -6.38
C ALA A 164 -14.13 3.17 -6.96
N LEU A 165 -13.41 2.21 -7.55
CA LEU A 165 -12.11 2.46 -8.21
C LEU A 165 -12.22 3.40 -9.41
N SER A 166 -13.40 3.45 -10.04
CA SER A 166 -13.68 4.29 -11.21
C SER A 166 -14.57 5.49 -10.88
N ASP A 167 -14.79 5.79 -9.58
CA ASP A 167 -15.67 6.86 -9.15
C ASP A 167 -15.18 8.23 -9.65
N SER A 168 -16.11 9.16 -9.94
CA SER A 168 -15.76 10.50 -10.40
C SER A 168 -15.00 11.29 -9.34
N GLU A 169 -15.27 11.05 -8.06
CA GLU A 169 -14.66 11.72 -6.93
C GLU A 169 -13.25 11.14 -6.62
N PRO A 170 -12.17 11.93 -6.70
CA PRO A 170 -10.80 11.45 -6.49
C PRO A 170 -10.56 10.81 -5.12
N SER A 171 -11.17 11.37 -4.07
CA SER A 171 -11.02 10.84 -2.70
C SER A 171 -11.60 9.43 -2.55
N ILE A 172 -12.70 9.12 -3.25
CA ILE A 172 -13.31 7.78 -3.30
C ILE A 172 -12.39 6.79 -4.00
N ARG A 173 -11.80 7.17 -5.15
CA ARG A 173 -10.87 6.30 -5.88
C ARG A 173 -9.65 5.93 -5.05
N VAL A 174 -9.07 6.89 -4.33
CA VAL A 174 -7.90 6.66 -3.46
C VAL A 174 -8.26 5.71 -2.32
N GLN A 175 -9.41 5.93 -1.67
CA GLN A 175 -9.86 5.05 -0.60
C GLN A 175 -10.15 3.64 -1.11
N ALA A 176 -10.78 3.49 -2.27
CA ALA A 176 -11.04 2.20 -2.89
C ALA A 176 -9.75 1.46 -3.25
N ALA A 177 -8.75 2.15 -3.82
CA ALA A 177 -7.44 1.56 -4.09
C ALA A 177 -6.75 1.09 -2.80
N THR A 178 -6.84 1.90 -1.74
CA THR A 178 -6.27 1.55 -0.43
C THR A 178 -7.01 0.36 0.21
N ALA A 179 -8.33 0.29 0.08
CA ALA A 179 -9.13 -0.83 0.53
C ALA A 179 -8.75 -2.12 -0.20
N SER A 180 -8.63 -2.10 -1.54
CA SER A 180 -8.19 -3.24 -2.35
C SER A 180 -6.80 -3.72 -1.92
N ALA A 181 -5.84 -2.80 -1.75
CA ALA A 181 -4.50 -3.15 -1.28
C ALA A 181 -4.51 -3.79 0.11
N ARG A 182 -5.39 -3.30 1.01
CA ARG A 182 -5.54 -3.87 2.36
C ARG A 182 -6.10 -5.29 2.32
N ILE A 183 -7.13 -5.53 1.50
CA ILE A 183 -7.72 -6.86 1.31
C ILE A 183 -6.69 -7.83 0.74
N GLU A 184 -5.96 -7.43 -0.30
CA GLU A 184 -4.88 -8.23 -0.88
C GLU A 184 -3.80 -8.57 0.14
N ASN A 185 -3.36 -7.58 0.94
CA ASN A 185 -2.39 -7.82 1.99
C ASN A 185 -2.89 -8.81 3.06
N GLN A 186 -4.19 -8.83 3.39
CA GLN A 186 -4.76 -9.82 4.31
C GLN A 186 -4.63 -11.26 3.76
N PHE A 187 -4.89 -11.47 2.46
CA PHE A 187 -4.71 -12.78 1.82
C PHE A 187 -3.25 -13.21 1.82
N LEU A 188 -2.33 -12.31 1.46
CA LEU A 188 -0.89 -12.59 1.47
C LEU A 188 -0.38 -12.95 2.86
N MET A 189 -0.77 -12.19 3.89
CA MET A 189 -0.37 -12.48 5.27
C MET A 189 -0.92 -13.81 5.77
N ARG A 190 -2.17 -14.16 5.41
CA ARG A 190 -2.76 -15.45 5.74
C ARG A 190 -2.03 -16.59 5.03
N LEU A 191 -1.70 -16.42 3.75
CA LEU A 191 -0.95 -17.41 2.97
C LEU A 191 0.45 -17.64 3.58
N MET A 192 1.21 -16.58 3.85
CA MET A 192 2.53 -16.67 4.49
C MET A 192 2.47 -17.40 5.85
N ALA A 193 1.44 -17.13 6.65
CA ALA A 193 1.26 -17.82 7.92
C ALA A 193 0.95 -19.32 7.75
N LEU A 194 0.21 -19.70 6.70
CA LEU A 194 -0.05 -21.10 6.38
C LEU A 194 1.21 -21.80 5.84
N GLU A 195 2.02 -21.13 5.03
CA GLU A 195 3.29 -21.65 4.51
C GLU A 195 4.32 -21.86 5.63
N ASP A 196 4.45 -20.93 6.58
CA ASP A 196 5.30 -21.11 7.77
C ASP A 196 4.84 -22.31 8.62
N ARG A 197 3.52 -22.51 8.75
CA ARG A 197 2.97 -23.71 9.42
C ARG A 197 3.29 -24.99 8.65
N LEU A 198 3.22 -24.96 7.31
CA LEU A 198 3.57 -26.09 6.47
C LEU A 198 5.06 -26.43 6.57
N ALA A 199 5.94 -25.42 6.64
CA ALA A 199 7.37 -25.61 6.82
C ALA A 199 7.71 -26.33 8.12
N ARG A 200 6.94 -26.08 9.20
CA ARG A 200 7.11 -26.74 10.51
C ARG A 200 6.49 -28.14 10.56
N ALA A 201 5.47 -28.41 9.74
CA ALA A 201 4.82 -29.71 9.64
C ALA A 201 4.65 -30.13 8.16
N PRO A 202 5.74 -30.51 7.47
CA PRO A 202 5.67 -30.87 6.07
C PRO A 202 4.75 -32.07 5.85
N GLY A 203 3.87 -31.98 4.86
CA GLY A 203 2.95 -33.08 4.51
C GLY A 203 1.69 -33.17 5.36
N ASN A 204 1.39 -32.19 6.22
CA ASN A 204 0.09 -32.14 6.89
C ASN A 204 -1.02 -31.79 5.86
N PRO A 205 -1.97 -32.72 5.58
CA PRO A 205 -2.99 -32.52 4.55
C PRO A 205 -3.96 -31.38 4.88
N ASP A 206 -4.23 -31.09 6.16
CA ASP A 206 -5.13 -30.00 6.56
C ASP A 206 -4.52 -28.63 6.25
N ILE A 207 -3.19 -28.49 6.41
CA ILE A 207 -2.48 -27.25 6.09
C ILE A 207 -2.42 -27.05 4.58
N LEU A 208 -2.10 -28.11 3.82
CA LEU A 208 -2.11 -28.07 2.35
C LEU A 208 -3.50 -27.69 1.83
N LEU A 209 -4.56 -28.26 2.40
CA LEU A 209 -5.94 -27.94 2.05
C LEU A 209 -6.28 -26.48 2.38
N ALA A 210 -5.82 -25.97 3.52
CA ALA A 210 -6.03 -24.57 3.90
C ALA A 210 -5.31 -23.60 2.96
N ILE A 211 -4.11 -23.94 2.48
CA ILE A 211 -3.38 -23.16 1.47
C ILE A 211 -4.14 -23.17 0.14
N ALA A 212 -4.55 -24.35 -0.34
CA ALA A 212 -5.32 -24.49 -1.57
C ALA A 212 -6.60 -23.64 -1.55
N ARG A 213 -7.34 -23.70 -0.43
CA ARG A 213 -8.54 -22.87 -0.21
C ARG A 213 -8.22 -21.38 -0.17
N CYS A 214 -7.10 -20.97 0.43
CA CYS A 214 -6.70 -19.56 0.47
C CYS A 214 -6.46 -19.01 -0.95
N HIS A 215 -5.76 -19.77 -1.80
CA HIS A 215 -5.57 -19.42 -3.21
C HIS A 215 -6.90 -19.37 -3.98
N GLU A 216 -7.78 -20.35 -3.76
CA GLU A 216 -9.09 -20.39 -4.41
C GLU A 216 -10.00 -19.22 -3.97
N GLU A 217 -10.06 -18.94 -2.67
CA GLU A 217 -10.78 -17.79 -2.10
C GLU A 217 -10.25 -16.50 -2.73
N TYR A 218 -8.92 -16.36 -2.86
CA TYR A 218 -8.31 -15.18 -3.43
C TYR A 218 -8.62 -15.01 -4.93
N ALA A 219 -8.53 -16.10 -5.70
CA ALA A 219 -8.92 -16.15 -7.11
C ALA A 219 -10.40 -15.78 -7.34
N ASN A 220 -11.26 -16.13 -6.38
CA ASN A 220 -12.70 -15.87 -6.46
C ASN A 220 -13.12 -14.51 -5.89
N THR A 221 -12.20 -13.69 -5.41
CA THR A 221 -12.51 -12.34 -4.90
C THR A 221 -13.06 -11.41 -5.98
N GLY A 222 -12.72 -11.64 -7.25
CA GLY A 222 -13.09 -10.74 -8.35
C GLY A 222 -12.33 -9.41 -8.38
N LEU A 223 -11.28 -9.28 -7.56
CA LEU A 223 -10.39 -8.12 -7.51
C LEU A 223 -9.14 -8.26 -8.38
N LEU A 224 -8.81 -9.49 -8.77
CA LEU A 224 -7.64 -9.83 -9.57
C LEU A 224 -7.89 -9.69 -11.07
N ASP A 225 -6.85 -9.35 -11.82
CA ASP A 225 -6.87 -9.46 -13.28
C ASP A 225 -6.89 -10.93 -13.73
N PRO A 226 -7.35 -11.24 -14.96
CA PRO A 226 -7.52 -12.62 -15.41
C PRO A 226 -6.26 -13.49 -15.32
N GLY A 227 -5.07 -12.92 -15.57
CA GLY A 227 -3.82 -13.66 -15.52
C GLY A 227 -3.45 -14.03 -14.09
N ARG A 228 -3.64 -13.11 -13.13
CA ARG A 228 -3.47 -13.41 -11.70
C ARG A 228 -4.47 -14.44 -11.21
N VAL A 229 -5.76 -14.34 -11.60
CA VAL A 229 -6.77 -15.34 -11.26
C VAL A 229 -6.35 -16.74 -11.74
N GLU A 230 -5.83 -16.85 -12.96
CA GLU A 230 -5.35 -18.11 -13.51
C GLU A 230 -4.18 -18.68 -12.70
N ASN A 231 -3.20 -17.84 -12.34
CA ASN A 231 -2.05 -18.26 -11.53
C ASN A 231 -2.46 -18.74 -10.14
N GLU A 232 -3.34 -18.00 -9.44
CA GLU A 232 -3.85 -18.41 -8.13
C GLU A 232 -4.62 -19.75 -8.21
N ARG A 233 -5.40 -19.96 -9.29
CA ARG A 233 -6.07 -21.24 -9.53
C ARG A 233 -5.11 -22.39 -9.77
N ARG A 234 -4.01 -22.17 -10.50
CA ARG A 234 -2.96 -23.19 -10.69
C ARG A 234 -2.28 -23.53 -9.36
N HIS A 235 -1.95 -22.54 -8.54
CA HIS A 235 -1.42 -22.79 -7.20
C HIS A 235 -2.40 -23.61 -6.35
N ALA A 236 -3.68 -23.27 -6.35
CA ALA A 236 -4.70 -24.05 -5.66
C ALA A 236 -4.73 -25.50 -6.17
N LEU A 237 -4.68 -25.72 -7.49
CA LEU A 237 -4.66 -27.04 -8.11
C LEU A 237 -3.45 -27.87 -7.66
N ASP A 238 -2.25 -27.28 -7.63
CA ASP A 238 -1.02 -27.94 -7.18
C ASP A 238 -1.15 -28.42 -5.72
N TYR A 239 -1.67 -27.56 -4.83
CA TYR A 239 -1.85 -27.93 -3.43
C TYR A 239 -2.96 -28.99 -3.23
N TYR A 240 -4.08 -28.90 -3.96
CA TYR A 240 -5.09 -29.96 -3.92
C TYR A 240 -4.56 -31.29 -4.46
N GLY A 241 -3.70 -31.27 -5.48
CA GLY A 241 -3.02 -32.46 -6.00
C GLY A 241 -2.18 -33.15 -4.93
N ARG A 242 -1.38 -32.37 -4.18
CA ARG A 242 -0.59 -32.88 -3.03
C ARG A 242 -1.47 -33.44 -1.91
N VAL A 243 -2.62 -32.83 -1.64
CA VAL A 243 -3.60 -33.40 -0.68
C VAL A 243 -4.09 -34.75 -1.16
N ARG A 244 -4.41 -34.91 -2.45
CA ARG A 244 -4.89 -36.17 -3.03
C ARG A 244 -3.82 -37.26 -3.03
N GLU A 245 -2.55 -36.93 -3.20
CA GLU A 245 -1.46 -37.91 -3.06
C GLU A 245 -1.40 -38.51 -1.64
N ILE A 246 -1.69 -37.70 -0.62
CA ILE A 246 -1.68 -38.11 0.79
C ILE A 246 -3.02 -38.75 1.18
N GLN A 247 -4.13 -38.24 0.66
CA GLN A 247 -5.50 -38.67 0.92
C GLN A 247 -6.27 -38.89 -0.39
N PRO A 248 -6.05 -40.03 -1.09
CA PRO A 248 -6.65 -40.28 -2.41
C PRO A 248 -8.18 -40.30 -2.42
N GLY A 249 -8.80 -40.57 -1.27
CA GLY A 249 -10.26 -40.64 -1.11
C GLY A 249 -10.91 -39.35 -0.60
N ASN A 250 -10.23 -38.19 -0.60
CA ASN A 250 -10.82 -36.93 -0.14
C ASN A 250 -11.74 -36.33 -1.25
N PRO A 251 -13.08 -36.43 -1.12
CA PRO A 251 -13.99 -35.99 -2.18
C PRO A 251 -13.96 -34.48 -2.41
N HIS A 252 -13.67 -33.70 -1.35
CA HIS A 252 -13.61 -32.24 -1.45
C HIS A 252 -12.41 -31.77 -2.28
N ALA A 253 -11.29 -32.47 -2.21
CA ALA A 253 -10.13 -32.16 -3.04
C ALA A 253 -10.43 -32.45 -4.53
N ALA A 254 -11.01 -33.61 -4.83
CA ALA A 254 -11.37 -33.99 -6.20
C ALA A 254 -12.40 -33.03 -6.82
N GLU A 255 -13.45 -32.68 -6.09
CA GLU A 255 -14.48 -31.73 -6.54
C GLU A 255 -13.88 -30.33 -6.80
N ALA A 256 -13.06 -29.82 -5.88
CA ALA A 256 -12.43 -28.52 -6.02
C ALA A 256 -11.46 -28.48 -7.21
N MET A 257 -10.65 -29.52 -7.40
CA MET A 257 -9.78 -29.65 -8.57
C MET A 257 -10.58 -29.70 -9.88
N GLY A 258 -11.66 -30.49 -9.94
CA GLY A 258 -12.53 -30.55 -11.11
C GLY A 258 -13.12 -29.18 -11.46
N ARG A 259 -13.65 -28.45 -10.48
CA ARG A 259 -14.16 -27.08 -10.66
C ARG A 259 -13.06 -26.13 -11.18
N ILE A 260 -11.87 -26.17 -10.59
CA ILE A 260 -10.74 -25.32 -11.00
C ILE A 260 -10.32 -25.63 -12.44
N LEU A 261 -10.21 -26.91 -12.81
CA LEU A 261 -9.84 -27.34 -14.16
C LEU A 261 -10.85 -26.89 -15.21
N LEU A 262 -12.15 -26.90 -14.89
CA LEU A 262 -13.17 -26.32 -15.75
C LEU A 262 -12.97 -24.80 -15.94
N PHE A 263 -12.63 -24.07 -14.86
CA PHE A 263 -12.31 -22.64 -14.97
C PHE A 263 -11.02 -22.36 -15.76
N LEU A 264 -10.08 -23.30 -15.79
CA LEU A 264 -8.85 -23.24 -16.59
C LEU A 264 -9.05 -23.74 -18.03
N ASN A 265 -10.29 -24.06 -18.42
CA ASN A 265 -10.64 -24.61 -19.73
C ASN A 265 -9.92 -25.93 -20.05
N GLN A 266 -9.77 -26.80 -19.04
CA GLN A 266 -9.15 -28.14 -19.14
C GLN A 266 -10.15 -29.26 -18.79
N PRO A 267 -11.23 -29.43 -19.57
CA PRO A 267 -12.32 -30.35 -19.24
C PRO A 267 -11.91 -31.83 -19.25
N GLU A 268 -10.95 -32.22 -20.09
CA GLU A 268 -10.47 -33.61 -20.16
C GLU A 268 -9.80 -34.05 -18.85
N GLN A 269 -8.95 -33.18 -18.29
CA GLN A 269 -8.33 -33.44 -16.98
C GLN A 269 -9.37 -33.40 -15.86
N ALA A 270 -10.38 -32.53 -15.96
CA ALA A 270 -11.46 -32.48 -14.97
C ALA A 270 -12.23 -33.81 -14.91
N LEU A 271 -12.54 -34.41 -16.07
CA LEU A 271 -13.18 -35.73 -16.16
C LEU A 271 -12.35 -36.81 -15.47
N THR A 272 -11.05 -36.90 -15.77
CA THR A 272 -10.14 -37.90 -15.15
C THR A 272 -10.03 -37.76 -13.64
N ILE A 273 -10.24 -36.56 -13.09
CA ILE A 273 -10.19 -36.33 -11.64
C ILE A 273 -11.51 -36.68 -10.94
N LEU A 274 -12.63 -36.57 -11.64
CA LEU A 274 -13.98 -36.78 -11.10
C LEU A 274 -14.49 -38.22 -11.25
N GLU A 275 -13.86 -39.02 -12.12
CA GLU A 275 -14.03 -40.48 -12.24
C GLU A 275 -13.23 -41.26 -11.16
#